data_AF-A0A4R5MDI9-F1
#
_entry.id   AF-A0A4R5MDI9-F1
#
_cell.length_a   1.000
_cell.length_b   1.000
_cell.length_c   1.000
_cell.angle_alpha   90.00
_cell.angle_beta   90.00
_cell.angle_gamma   90.00
#
_symmetry.space_group_name_H-M   'P 1'
#
loop_
_entity.id
_entity.type
_entity.pdbx_description
1 polymer ?
#
loop_
_entity_poly.entity_id
_entity_poly.type
_entity_poly.pdbx_seq_one_letter_code
_entity_poly.pdbx_strand_id
1 'polypeptide(L)'
;MAIRFRGKLWALYASVFAALFAALFVSACGSSSTPAATGQQQIRHVFVITLENENYASTFGSSSKAPYLAQTLASQGALVQNYYGTGHVSLDNYIAMVSGQAPTPQTDNDCTDYEDYNLTGMTSDGQAIGTGCVFPASIKTLPDQLKAAGYTWKGYAEDMGNDPAREAATCGHPALNTADQTQRAEAPSAAVPQGDQYATRHNPFMYFHSIIDSPDCGTNVVNLNQLQNDLQLTVTTANFNFITPNLCNDGHDSPCVNGQPGGLTSANAFLEKWVPIITASPAFQQDGLLIINFDESSYASQTLNTSTKPATLTLTYAGGTCCSEQPGPNLAAFPQSQAYGSVPASAIPGLPAALGNIALVMAKSNYGGDQTGAVMISKFIKPGTVSTVPYNHYSMLKSIEDIFGLSHLGYAGQTGLAGFGNDIFTNL
;
A
#
# COMPACT_ATOMS: atom_id res chain seq x y z
N MET A 1 70.50 -46.60 -26.88
CA MET A 1 71.24 -45.79 -25.89
C MET A 1 70.88 -46.34 -24.51
N ALA A 2 71.89 -46.89 -23.82
CA ALA A 2 72.00 -47.37 -22.41
C ALA A 2 70.71 -47.74 -21.61
N ILE A 3 70.44 -49.01 -21.24
CA ILE A 3 71.05 -49.87 -20.18
C ILE A 3 70.41 -49.70 -18.77
N ARG A 4 69.67 -50.76 -18.38
CA ARG A 4 69.65 -51.55 -17.11
C ARG A 4 68.97 -51.08 -15.79
N PHE A 5 68.02 -51.95 -15.38
CA PHE A 5 67.85 -52.73 -14.13
C PHE A 5 67.59 -52.11 -12.73
N ARG A 6 66.45 -52.56 -12.16
CA ARG A 6 66.17 -53.20 -10.84
C ARG A 6 66.55 -52.52 -9.51
N GLY A 7 65.59 -52.65 -8.57
CA GLY A 7 65.80 -52.81 -7.12
C GLY A 7 65.14 -51.71 -6.30
N LYS A 8 64.19 -51.94 -5.39
CA LYS A 8 64.14 -52.74 -4.15
C LYS A 8 64.09 -51.80 -2.92
N LEU A 9 63.06 -52.02 -2.10
CA LEU A 9 63.02 -51.99 -0.63
C LEU A 9 63.40 -50.73 0.20
N TRP A 10 62.38 -50.31 0.98
CA TRP A 10 62.33 -50.20 2.45
C TRP A 10 63.10 -49.11 3.26
N ALA A 11 62.36 -48.63 4.27
CA ALA A 11 62.73 -48.04 5.56
C ALA A 11 63.13 -46.55 5.58
N LEU A 12 62.31 -45.65 6.15
CA LEU A 12 62.12 -45.32 7.59
C LEU A 12 63.37 -44.70 8.24
N TYR A 13 63.27 -43.44 8.67
CA TYR A 13 63.51 -42.86 10.01
C TYR A 13 63.54 -41.30 9.89
N ALA A 14 62.54 -40.60 10.47
CA ALA A 14 62.65 -39.71 11.65
C ALA A 14 63.63 -38.53 11.45
N SER A 15 63.29 -37.24 11.57
CA SER A 15 62.63 -36.57 12.71
C SER A 15 62.36 -35.08 12.39
N VAL A 16 61.22 -34.55 12.86
CA VAL A 16 60.96 -33.19 13.41
C VAL A 16 61.25 -31.96 12.52
N PHE A 17 60.17 -31.25 12.11
CA PHE A 17 59.89 -29.88 12.56
C PHE A 17 58.44 -29.49 12.22
N ALA A 18 57.84 -28.71 13.12
CA ALA A 18 56.43 -28.34 13.21
C ALA A 18 55.93 -27.44 12.07
N ALA A 19 54.66 -27.64 11.65
CA ALA A 19 53.69 -26.57 11.42
C ALA A 19 52.29 -27.14 11.16
N LEU A 20 51.29 -26.47 11.74
CA LEU A 20 49.87 -26.78 11.74
C LEU A 20 49.26 -27.03 10.36
N PHE A 21 48.47 -28.09 10.24
CA PHE A 21 47.25 -28.09 9.40
C PHE A 21 46.17 -28.90 10.13
N ALA A 22 45.36 -28.19 10.91
CA ALA A 22 44.11 -28.73 11.42
C ALA A 22 43.09 -28.73 10.27
N ALA A 23 42.46 -29.88 10.06
CA ALA A 23 41.40 -30.10 9.10
C ALA A 23 40.26 -29.09 9.32
N LEU A 24 39.95 -28.31 8.28
CA LEU A 24 38.73 -27.54 8.21
C LEU A 24 37.56 -28.52 8.04
N PHE A 25 36.92 -28.85 9.18
CA PHE A 25 35.50 -29.14 9.19
C PHE A 25 34.80 -27.92 8.60
N VAL A 26 34.33 -28.04 7.36
CA VAL A 26 33.28 -27.16 6.85
C VAL A 26 32.03 -27.52 7.63
N SER A 27 31.90 -26.91 8.81
CA SER A 27 30.64 -26.84 9.51
C SER A 27 29.75 -25.99 8.63
N ALA A 28 28.89 -26.66 7.84
CA ALA A 28 27.78 -26.03 7.19
C ALA A 28 26.88 -25.45 8.29
N CYS A 29 27.13 -24.21 8.68
CA CYS A 29 26.09 -23.36 9.23
C CYS A 29 25.11 -23.06 8.08
N GLY A 30 24.35 -24.08 7.69
CA GLY A 30 23.07 -23.84 7.08
C GLY A 30 22.23 -23.17 8.16
N SER A 31 22.08 -21.85 8.07
CA SER A 31 20.96 -21.17 8.68
C SER A 31 19.72 -21.76 8.04
N SER A 32 19.22 -22.85 8.62
CA SER A 32 17.87 -23.32 8.39
C SER A 32 16.95 -22.19 8.86
N SER A 33 16.43 -21.43 7.91
CA SER A 33 15.23 -20.65 8.12
C SER A 33 14.18 -21.61 8.67
N THR A 34 13.80 -21.42 9.94
CA THR A 34 12.62 -22.06 10.49
C THR A 34 11.46 -21.75 9.54
N PRO A 35 10.70 -22.74 9.03
CA PRO A 35 9.52 -22.42 8.25
C PRO A 35 8.53 -21.73 9.20
N ALA A 36 8.37 -20.42 9.05
CA ALA A 36 7.30 -19.65 9.69
C ALA A 36 5.91 -19.98 9.09
N ALA A 37 5.81 -21.02 8.25
CA ALA A 37 4.78 -21.15 7.23
C ALA A 37 3.94 -22.43 7.41
N THR A 38 3.18 -22.53 8.50
CA THR A 38 2.06 -23.51 8.59
C THR A 38 0.82 -22.93 9.26
N GLY A 39 0.97 -22.05 10.26
CA GLY A 39 -0.16 -21.38 10.92
C GLY A 39 -0.85 -20.35 10.04
N GLN A 40 -0.11 -19.39 9.49
CA GLN A 40 -0.66 -18.27 8.72
C GLN A 40 -1.40 -18.71 7.44
N GLN A 41 -0.99 -19.83 6.84
CA GLN A 41 -1.64 -20.42 5.67
C GLN A 41 -3.05 -20.96 5.96
N GLN A 42 -3.46 -21.01 7.24
CA GLN A 42 -4.85 -21.25 7.61
C GLN A 42 -5.75 -20.06 7.24
N ILE A 43 -5.20 -18.86 7.02
CA ILE A 43 -5.94 -17.71 6.48
C ILE A 43 -6.12 -17.93 4.97
N ARG A 44 -7.36 -17.84 4.49
CA ARG A 44 -7.69 -18.06 3.06
C ARG A 44 -8.48 -16.91 2.44
N HIS A 45 -8.98 -15.99 3.25
CA HIS A 45 -9.68 -14.78 2.80
C HIS A 45 -9.08 -13.54 3.48
N VAL A 46 -8.48 -12.66 2.69
CA VAL A 46 -7.91 -11.39 3.14
C VAL A 46 -8.78 -10.25 2.62
N PHE A 47 -9.15 -9.34 3.50
CA PHE A 47 -9.86 -8.11 3.22
C PHE A 47 -8.95 -6.95 3.60
N VAL A 48 -8.79 -5.98 2.70
CA VAL A 48 -8.06 -4.75 2.96
C VAL A 48 -9.05 -3.60 2.76
N ILE A 49 -9.24 -2.79 3.79
CA ILE A 49 -9.90 -1.48 3.68
C ILE A 49 -8.80 -0.44 3.85
N THR A 50 -8.59 0.38 2.84
CA THR A 50 -7.64 1.49 2.90
C THR A 50 -8.39 2.80 3.04
N LEU A 51 -8.05 3.53 4.10
CA LEU A 51 -8.51 4.88 4.40
C LEU A 51 -7.42 5.88 3.97
N GLU A 52 -7.72 7.18 4.04
CA GLU A 52 -6.85 8.21 3.45
C GLU A 52 -6.32 9.21 4.46
N ASN A 53 -5.05 9.59 4.29
CA ASN A 53 -4.43 10.80 4.82
C ASN A 53 -4.69 11.10 6.32
N GLU A 54 -4.51 10.14 7.21
CA GLU A 54 -4.70 10.37 8.64
C GLU A 54 -3.55 9.83 9.47
N ASN A 55 -3.07 10.69 10.38
CA ASN A 55 -1.95 10.34 11.24
C ASN A 55 -2.40 9.55 12.46
N TYR A 56 -1.49 8.75 13.03
CA TYR A 56 -1.80 7.93 14.20
C TYR A 56 -2.40 8.73 15.37
N ALA A 57 -1.95 9.96 15.59
CA ALA A 57 -2.38 10.76 16.74
C ALA A 57 -3.81 11.32 16.56
N SER A 58 -4.22 11.73 15.35
CA SER A 58 -5.60 12.14 15.05
C SER A 58 -6.55 10.95 15.08
N THR A 59 -6.14 9.83 14.50
CA THR A 59 -6.97 8.62 14.37
C THR A 59 -7.14 7.86 15.69
N PHE A 60 -6.06 7.60 16.43
CA PHE A 60 -6.09 6.74 17.63
C PHE A 60 -5.97 7.52 18.95
N GLY A 61 -5.88 8.85 18.87
CA GLY A 61 -5.85 9.73 20.04
C GLY A 61 -7.20 9.86 20.74
N SER A 62 -7.19 10.45 21.93
CA SER A 62 -8.40 10.63 22.76
C SER A 62 -9.47 11.53 22.14
N SER A 63 -9.10 12.37 21.17
CA SER A 63 -9.99 13.28 20.45
C SER A 63 -10.45 12.75 19.08
N SER A 64 -10.17 11.47 18.79
CA SER A 64 -10.51 10.86 17.50
C SER A 64 -11.97 11.06 17.12
N LYS A 65 -12.20 11.35 15.84
CA LYS A 65 -13.54 11.38 15.24
C LYS A 65 -13.98 10.02 14.70
N ALA A 66 -13.13 9.00 14.81
CA ALA A 66 -13.41 7.63 14.45
C ALA A 66 -13.34 6.67 15.65
N PRO A 67 -14.19 6.83 16.69
CA PRO A 67 -14.15 5.98 17.88
C PRO A 67 -14.40 4.49 17.58
N TYR A 68 -15.15 4.16 16.54
CA TYR A 68 -15.35 2.76 16.13
C TYR A 68 -14.02 2.12 15.72
N LEU A 69 -13.23 2.77 14.88
CA LEU A 69 -11.89 2.30 14.52
C LEU A 69 -10.94 2.34 15.74
N ALA A 70 -10.86 3.51 16.38
CA ALA A 70 -9.86 3.82 17.38
C ALA A 70 -10.00 3.02 18.68
N GLN A 71 -11.23 2.63 19.04
CA GLN A 71 -11.53 1.99 20.31
C GLN A 71 -12.19 0.63 20.10
N THR A 72 -13.28 0.58 19.33
CA THR A 72 -14.05 -0.65 19.17
C THR A 72 -13.26 -1.71 18.41
N LEU A 73 -12.83 -1.43 17.18
CA LEU A 73 -12.08 -2.39 16.35
C LEU A 73 -10.69 -2.69 16.93
N ALA A 74 -9.98 -1.65 17.41
CA ALA A 74 -8.71 -1.85 18.11
C ALA A 74 -8.83 -2.81 19.31
N SER A 75 -9.93 -2.77 20.07
CA SER A 75 -10.18 -3.72 21.18
C SER A 75 -10.58 -5.12 20.73
N GLN A 76 -11.09 -5.28 19.50
CA GLN A 76 -11.56 -6.56 18.96
C GLN A 76 -10.46 -7.36 18.26
N GLY A 77 -9.37 -6.73 17.85
CA GLY A 77 -8.26 -7.39 17.16
C GLY A 77 -6.89 -6.88 17.61
N ALA A 78 -6.03 -6.56 16.64
CA ALA A 78 -4.71 -6.00 16.86
C ALA A 78 -4.66 -4.53 16.43
N LEU A 79 -4.19 -3.65 17.31
CA LEU A 79 -3.75 -2.30 16.97
C LEU A 79 -2.26 -2.33 16.64
N VAL A 80 -1.91 -1.94 15.42
CA VAL A 80 -0.52 -1.75 14.98
C VAL A 80 -0.20 -0.27 15.12
N GLN A 81 0.57 0.07 16.15
CA GLN A 81 0.88 1.47 16.43
C GLN A 81 1.85 2.04 15.39
N ASN A 82 2.86 1.26 15.04
CA ASN A 82 3.96 1.69 14.17
C ASN A 82 3.72 1.23 12.73
N TYR A 83 2.53 1.51 12.19
CA TYR A 83 2.26 1.35 10.76
C TYR A 83 2.52 2.66 10.02
N TYR A 84 3.18 2.60 8.87
CA TYR A 84 3.61 3.75 8.08
C TYR A 84 3.13 3.65 6.63
N GLY A 85 2.81 4.80 6.05
CA GLY A 85 2.74 4.94 4.60
C GLY A 85 4.13 4.84 3.96
N THR A 86 4.16 4.58 2.66
CA THR A 86 5.39 4.47 1.83
C THR A 86 5.60 5.66 0.89
N GLY A 87 4.64 6.55 0.77
CA GLY A 87 4.65 7.72 -0.09
C GLY A 87 3.86 8.90 0.50
N HIS A 88 3.99 10.08 -0.10
CA HIS A 88 3.42 11.33 0.42
C HIS A 88 2.03 11.67 -0.11
N VAL A 89 1.60 10.93 -1.12
CA VAL A 89 0.32 11.10 -1.81
C VAL A 89 -0.31 9.72 -1.98
N SER A 90 -1.60 9.65 -2.27
CA SER A 90 -2.32 8.39 -2.19
C SER A 90 -1.79 7.34 -3.17
N LEU A 91 -1.62 7.68 -4.46
CA LEU A 91 -1.46 6.66 -5.52
C LEU A 91 -0.26 5.74 -5.33
N ASP A 92 0.89 6.27 -4.94
CA ASP A 92 2.09 5.45 -4.81
C ASP A 92 2.00 4.44 -3.66
N ASN A 93 1.26 4.77 -2.59
CA ASN A 93 0.90 3.86 -1.52
C ASN A 93 0.03 2.70 -2.00
N TYR A 94 -1.03 2.98 -2.77
CA TYR A 94 -1.88 1.93 -3.36
C TYR A 94 -1.09 1.00 -4.29
N ILE A 95 -0.23 1.56 -5.13
CA ILE A 95 0.66 0.80 -6.01
C ILE A 95 1.60 -0.10 -5.19
N ALA A 96 2.22 0.43 -4.13
CA ALA A 96 3.08 -0.33 -3.24
C ALA A 96 2.35 -1.52 -2.61
N MET A 97 1.09 -1.33 -2.17
CA MET A 97 0.27 -2.37 -1.52
C MET A 97 -0.04 -3.58 -2.41
N VAL A 98 -0.06 -3.44 -3.74
CA VAL A 98 -0.40 -4.55 -4.66
C VAL A 98 0.74 -5.00 -5.57
N SER A 99 1.86 -4.29 -5.61
CA SER A 99 2.95 -4.59 -6.56
C SER A 99 4.35 -4.50 -5.98
N GLY A 100 4.50 -3.91 -4.80
CA GLY A 100 5.80 -3.61 -4.21
C GLY A 100 6.65 -2.65 -5.03
N GLN A 101 6.10 -1.98 -6.04
CA GLN A 101 6.78 -0.94 -6.78
C GLN A 101 6.90 0.33 -5.94
N ALA A 102 8.08 0.94 -5.99
CA ALA A 102 8.36 2.24 -5.41
C ALA A 102 7.90 3.37 -6.32
N PRO A 103 7.78 4.60 -5.79
CA PRO A 103 7.18 5.70 -6.54
C PRO A 103 8.00 6.12 -7.77
N THR A 104 7.28 6.76 -8.69
CA THR A 104 7.77 7.46 -9.86
C THR A 104 7.45 8.94 -9.70
N PRO A 105 8.04 9.86 -10.49
CA PRO A 105 7.63 11.26 -10.44
C PRO A 105 6.14 11.50 -10.69
N GLN A 106 5.46 10.61 -11.41
CA GLN A 106 4.03 10.71 -11.69
C GLN A 106 3.16 10.12 -10.59
N THR A 107 3.51 8.93 -10.09
CA THR A 107 2.73 8.28 -9.01
C THR A 107 2.91 8.99 -7.68
N ASP A 108 4.08 9.60 -7.43
CA ASP A 108 4.35 10.50 -6.30
C ASP A 108 3.62 11.87 -6.45
N ASN A 109 2.81 12.03 -7.49
CA ASN A 109 1.94 13.18 -7.77
C ASN A 109 0.53 12.73 -8.24
N ASP A 110 0.05 11.58 -7.76
CA ASP A 110 -1.28 11.00 -8.03
C ASP A 110 -1.63 10.77 -9.51
N CYS A 111 -0.65 10.84 -10.39
CA CYS A 111 -0.80 10.69 -11.83
C CYS A 111 -1.96 11.49 -12.42
N THR A 112 -1.93 12.82 -12.21
CA THR A 112 -2.97 13.74 -12.71
C THR A 112 -3.25 13.64 -14.21
N ASP A 113 -2.25 13.23 -15.00
CA ASP A 113 -2.40 12.76 -16.38
C ASP A 113 -2.16 11.25 -16.38
N TYR A 114 -3.20 10.46 -16.67
CA TYR A 114 -3.18 8.99 -16.61
C TYR A 114 -2.38 8.42 -17.79
N GLU A 115 -1.06 8.38 -17.64
CA GLU A 115 -0.10 8.13 -18.73
C GLU A 115 0.58 6.76 -18.67
N ASP A 116 0.86 6.21 -19.85
CA ASP A 116 1.58 4.96 -20.03
C ASP A 116 2.98 5.03 -19.41
N TYR A 117 3.37 3.98 -18.69
CA TYR A 117 4.71 3.86 -18.15
C TYR A 117 5.71 3.50 -19.25
N ASN A 118 6.67 4.38 -19.48
CA ASN A 118 7.81 4.15 -20.36
C ASN A 118 8.90 3.36 -19.64
N LEU A 119 8.85 2.04 -19.75
CA LEU A 119 9.81 1.13 -19.13
C LEU A 119 11.17 1.16 -19.85
N THR A 120 12.22 1.50 -19.11
CA THR A 120 13.60 1.59 -19.61
C THR A 120 14.53 0.52 -19.01
N GLY A 121 14.12 -0.11 -17.91
CA GLY A 121 14.87 -1.16 -17.25
C GLY A 121 14.16 -1.70 -16.02
N MET A 122 14.82 -2.62 -15.31
CA MET A 122 14.35 -3.16 -14.04
C MET A 122 15.55 -3.43 -13.15
N THR A 123 15.43 -3.14 -11.86
CA THR A 123 16.44 -3.50 -10.86
C THR A 123 16.40 -5.00 -10.56
N SER A 124 17.43 -5.54 -9.91
CA SER A 124 17.50 -6.97 -9.57
C SER A 124 16.43 -7.44 -8.59
N ASP A 125 15.89 -6.52 -7.79
CA ASP A 125 14.79 -6.71 -6.84
C ASP A 125 13.43 -6.35 -7.45
N GLY A 126 13.35 -6.17 -8.77
CA GLY A 126 12.07 -6.08 -9.49
C GLY A 126 11.41 -4.70 -9.54
N GLN A 127 12.14 -3.63 -9.22
CA GLN A 127 11.65 -2.25 -9.40
C GLN A 127 11.75 -1.85 -10.87
N ALA A 128 10.65 -1.38 -11.45
CA ALA A 128 10.63 -0.78 -12.77
C ALA A 128 11.45 0.52 -12.79
N ILE A 129 12.24 0.71 -13.84
CA ILE A 129 13.01 1.93 -14.08
C ILE A 129 12.42 2.66 -15.28
N GLY A 130 12.02 3.92 -15.10
CA GLY A 130 11.28 4.66 -16.11
C GLY A 130 10.38 5.76 -15.52
N THR A 131 9.44 6.23 -16.33
CA THR A 131 8.52 7.33 -16.02
C THR A 131 7.12 6.99 -16.51
N GLY A 132 6.11 7.59 -15.89
CA GLY A 132 4.68 7.33 -16.14
C GLY A 132 4.06 6.58 -14.97
N CYS A 133 2.79 6.20 -15.08
CA CYS A 133 2.08 5.56 -13.96
C CYS A 133 1.33 4.29 -14.31
N VAL A 134 0.99 4.05 -15.59
CA VAL A 134 0.34 2.81 -16.00
C VAL A 134 1.40 1.79 -16.45
N PHE A 135 1.77 0.90 -15.53
CA PHE A 135 2.85 -0.07 -15.73
C PHE A 135 2.52 -1.11 -16.82
N PRO A 136 3.50 -1.51 -17.66
CA PRO A 136 3.28 -2.53 -18.67
C PRO A 136 3.01 -3.91 -18.03
N ALA A 137 2.33 -4.80 -18.76
CA ALA A 137 1.90 -6.12 -18.25
C ALA A 137 3.05 -7.06 -17.82
N SER A 138 4.31 -6.70 -18.11
CA SER A 138 5.50 -7.37 -17.60
C SER A 138 5.74 -7.10 -16.10
N ILE A 139 5.24 -5.99 -15.57
CA ILE A 139 5.28 -5.68 -14.13
C ILE A 139 4.12 -6.41 -13.48
N LYS A 140 4.43 -7.28 -12.52
CA LYS A 140 3.45 -8.17 -11.89
C LYS A 140 2.89 -7.58 -10.61
N THR A 141 1.63 -7.92 -10.37
CA THR A 141 0.86 -7.53 -9.19
C THR A 141 0.48 -8.76 -8.36
N LEU A 142 0.01 -8.54 -7.14
CA LEU A 142 -0.56 -9.58 -6.29
C LEU A 142 -1.73 -10.31 -6.98
N PRO A 143 -2.69 -9.62 -7.64
CA PRO A 143 -3.67 -10.26 -8.53
C PRO A 143 -3.08 -11.25 -9.55
N ASP A 144 -1.98 -10.91 -10.21
CA ASP A 144 -1.31 -11.80 -11.17
C ASP A 144 -0.83 -13.09 -10.49
N GLN A 145 -0.20 -12.95 -9.31
CA GLN A 145 0.31 -14.09 -8.54
C GLN A 145 -0.82 -14.96 -7.98
N LEU A 146 -1.87 -14.34 -7.43
CA LEU A 146 -3.04 -15.05 -6.91
C LEU A 146 -3.70 -15.87 -8.01
N LYS A 147 -3.94 -15.28 -9.18
CA LYS A 147 -4.50 -15.97 -10.34
C LYS A 147 -3.61 -17.14 -10.77
N ALA A 148 -2.30 -16.93 -10.87
CA ALA A 148 -1.34 -17.98 -11.23
C ALA A 148 -1.33 -19.15 -10.23
N ALA A 149 -1.58 -18.87 -8.95
CA ALA A 149 -1.69 -19.85 -7.88
C ALA A 149 -3.10 -20.45 -7.69
N GLY A 150 -4.08 -20.05 -8.51
CA GLY A 150 -5.46 -20.56 -8.45
C GLY A 150 -6.34 -19.91 -7.38
N TYR A 151 -5.92 -18.76 -6.84
CA TYR A 151 -6.72 -17.93 -5.95
C TYR A 151 -7.53 -16.88 -6.71
N THR A 152 -8.62 -16.45 -6.08
CA THR A 152 -9.50 -15.39 -6.60
C THR A 152 -9.19 -14.05 -5.95
N TRP A 153 -9.46 -12.96 -6.66
CA TRP A 153 -9.27 -11.61 -6.16
C TRP A 153 -10.38 -10.68 -6.66
N LYS A 154 -10.72 -9.65 -5.90
CA LYS A 154 -11.63 -8.57 -6.30
C LYS A 154 -11.24 -7.23 -5.68
N GLY A 155 -11.48 -6.16 -6.44
CA GLY A 155 -11.40 -4.77 -6.02
C GLY A 155 -12.80 -4.14 -5.97
N TYR A 156 -13.09 -3.41 -4.91
CA TYR A 156 -14.37 -2.78 -4.65
C TYR A 156 -14.15 -1.30 -4.37
N ALA A 157 -14.51 -0.45 -5.32
CA ALA A 157 -14.38 1.01 -5.17
C ALA A 157 -15.77 1.64 -5.02
N GLU A 158 -15.97 2.42 -3.97
CA GLU A 158 -17.22 3.16 -3.77
C GLU A 158 -17.39 4.23 -4.85
N ASP A 159 -18.65 4.47 -5.22
CA ASP A 159 -19.09 5.39 -6.29
C ASP A 159 -18.61 5.10 -7.73
N MET A 160 -17.72 4.13 -7.96
CA MET A 160 -17.22 3.85 -9.32
C MET A 160 -18.37 3.65 -10.33
N GLY A 161 -18.39 4.50 -11.36
CA GLY A 161 -19.37 4.50 -12.44
C GLY A 161 -20.72 5.13 -12.11
N ASN A 162 -20.80 5.96 -11.07
CA ASN A 162 -21.98 6.79 -10.82
C ASN A 162 -22.14 7.85 -11.93
N ASP A 163 -21.04 8.34 -12.53
CA ASP A 163 -21.03 9.06 -13.81
C ASP A 163 -20.44 8.22 -14.97
N PRO A 164 -21.29 7.57 -15.79
CA PRO A 164 -20.85 6.83 -16.97
C PRO A 164 -20.16 7.67 -18.05
N ALA A 165 -20.25 9.00 -17.99
CA ALA A 165 -19.52 9.89 -18.90
C ALA A 165 -18.07 10.13 -18.43
N ARG A 166 -17.79 9.89 -17.14
CA ARG A 166 -16.47 10.10 -16.52
C ARG A 166 -15.69 8.78 -16.42
N GLU A 167 -16.34 7.68 -16.03
CA GLU A 167 -15.73 6.35 -16.03
C GLU A 167 -16.74 5.20 -16.19
N ALA A 168 -16.24 4.00 -16.51
CA ALA A 168 -17.05 2.79 -16.60
C ALA A 168 -17.45 2.24 -15.20
N ALA A 169 -18.61 1.57 -15.12
CA ALA A 169 -19.12 0.95 -13.89
C ALA A 169 -18.32 -0.27 -13.38
N THR A 170 -17.41 -0.78 -14.20
CA THR A 170 -16.43 -1.81 -13.88
C THR A 170 -15.15 -1.46 -14.61
N CYS A 171 -13.99 -1.72 -14.02
CA CYS A 171 -12.72 -1.28 -14.60
C CYS A 171 -12.74 0.24 -14.93
N GLY A 172 -13.29 1.05 -14.02
CA GLY A 172 -13.43 2.49 -14.24
C GLY A 172 -12.09 3.19 -14.14
N HIS A 173 -11.57 3.70 -15.27
CA HIS A 173 -10.35 4.49 -15.33
C HIS A 173 -10.40 5.48 -16.51
N PRO A 174 -9.57 6.54 -16.49
CA PRO A 174 -9.44 7.46 -17.62
C PRO A 174 -8.91 6.77 -18.87
N ALA A 175 -9.10 7.37 -20.04
CA ALA A 175 -8.41 6.93 -21.24
C ALA A 175 -6.89 7.16 -21.08
N LEU A 176 -6.08 6.23 -21.59
CA LEU A 176 -4.62 6.35 -21.54
C LEU A 176 -4.14 7.65 -22.17
N ASN A 177 -3.16 8.27 -21.52
CA ASN A 177 -2.52 9.53 -21.89
C ASN A 177 -3.50 10.71 -21.93
N THR A 178 -4.45 10.74 -21.00
CA THR A 178 -5.40 11.85 -20.81
C THR A 178 -5.45 12.29 -19.36
N ALA A 179 -5.90 13.53 -19.12
CA ALA A 179 -6.11 14.04 -17.78
C ALA A 179 -7.13 13.17 -17.01
N ASP A 180 -6.78 12.79 -15.78
CA ASP A 180 -7.67 12.05 -14.90
C ASP A 180 -8.72 12.99 -14.31
N GLN A 181 -9.97 12.84 -14.75
CA GLN A 181 -11.09 13.65 -14.26
C GLN A 181 -11.59 13.22 -12.87
N THR A 182 -11.21 12.03 -12.41
CA THR A 182 -11.55 11.51 -11.08
C THR A 182 -10.65 12.07 -9.98
N GLN A 183 -9.68 12.93 -10.34
CA GLN A 183 -8.88 13.70 -9.38
C GLN A 183 -9.72 14.66 -8.53
N ARG A 184 -10.98 14.92 -8.91
CA ARG A 184 -11.90 15.79 -8.19
C ARG A 184 -13.26 15.12 -8.03
N ALA A 185 -13.79 15.20 -6.82
CA ALA A 185 -15.16 14.82 -6.52
C ALA A 185 -16.18 15.65 -7.32
N GLU A 186 -17.23 15.00 -7.82
CA GLU A 186 -18.36 15.62 -8.49
C GLU A 186 -19.55 15.77 -7.53
N ALA A 187 -20.03 17.00 -7.37
CA ALA A 187 -21.21 17.27 -6.56
C ALA A 187 -22.50 16.78 -7.27
N PRO A 188 -23.56 16.45 -6.52
CA PRO A 188 -24.86 16.09 -7.08
C PRO A 188 -25.36 17.11 -8.12
N SER A 189 -25.77 16.60 -9.29
CA SER A 189 -26.26 17.39 -10.41
C SER A 189 -27.49 16.74 -11.07
N ALA A 190 -28.11 17.40 -12.05
CA ALA A 190 -29.20 16.79 -12.80
C ALA A 190 -28.75 15.59 -13.65
N ALA A 191 -27.48 15.57 -14.08
CA ALA A 191 -26.89 14.48 -14.85
C ALA A 191 -26.40 13.34 -13.95
N VAL A 192 -25.88 13.68 -12.76
CA VAL A 192 -25.33 12.74 -11.78
C VAL A 192 -25.99 12.99 -10.42
N PRO A 193 -27.21 12.47 -10.16
CA PRO A 193 -28.02 12.86 -9.01
C PRO A 193 -27.43 12.53 -7.65
N GLN A 194 -26.55 11.54 -7.57
CA GLN A 194 -25.87 11.14 -6.34
C GLN A 194 -24.51 11.84 -6.15
N GLY A 195 -24.08 12.61 -7.15
CA GLY A 195 -22.68 12.99 -7.30
C GLY A 195 -21.81 11.76 -7.59
N ASP A 196 -20.51 12.00 -7.71
CA ASP A 196 -19.56 10.93 -7.90
C ASP A 196 -18.20 11.26 -7.29
N GLN A 197 -17.83 10.48 -6.29
CA GLN A 197 -16.61 10.68 -5.49
C GLN A 197 -15.63 9.51 -5.65
N TYR A 198 -15.78 8.69 -6.69
CA TYR A 198 -14.75 7.73 -7.09
C TYR A 198 -13.47 8.45 -7.50
N ALA A 199 -12.32 7.90 -7.07
CA ALA A 199 -11.00 8.38 -7.43
C ALA A 199 -10.16 7.21 -7.95
N THR A 200 -9.73 7.30 -9.21
CA THR A 200 -8.91 6.26 -9.85
C THR A 200 -7.60 6.06 -9.09
N ARG A 201 -7.00 7.15 -8.56
CA ARG A 201 -5.76 7.11 -7.77
C ARG A 201 -5.83 6.22 -6.51
N HIS A 202 -7.02 5.92 -5.98
CA HIS A 202 -7.21 5.01 -4.84
C HIS A 202 -7.54 3.57 -5.29
N ASN A 203 -7.47 3.29 -6.60
CA ASN A 203 -7.72 1.99 -7.21
C ASN A 203 -6.46 1.49 -7.94
N PRO A 204 -5.56 0.78 -7.24
CA PRO A 204 -4.24 0.46 -7.79
C PRO A 204 -4.31 -0.45 -9.01
N PHE A 205 -5.40 -1.22 -9.15
CA PHE A 205 -5.57 -2.15 -10.26
C PHE A 205 -5.63 -1.43 -11.61
N MET A 206 -6.01 -0.15 -11.62
CA MET A 206 -6.09 0.65 -12.84
C MET A 206 -4.70 1.03 -13.36
N TYR A 207 -3.62 0.84 -12.61
CA TYR A 207 -2.29 1.30 -13.02
C TYR A 207 -1.41 0.19 -13.60
N PHE A 208 -2.01 -0.91 -14.06
CA PHE A 208 -1.27 -2.05 -14.61
C PHE A 208 -1.96 -2.63 -15.84
N HIS A 209 -1.27 -2.67 -16.98
CA HIS A 209 -1.74 -3.33 -18.20
C HIS A 209 -1.99 -4.83 -18.03
N SER A 210 -1.37 -5.50 -17.04
CA SER A 210 -1.71 -6.89 -16.73
C SER A 210 -3.15 -7.06 -16.27
N ILE A 211 -3.77 -5.97 -15.79
CA ILE A 211 -5.16 -5.93 -15.35
C ILE A 211 -6.03 -5.19 -16.37
N ILE A 212 -5.77 -3.92 -16.70
CA ILE A 212 -6.70 -3.11 -17.51
C ILE A 212 -6.93 -3.64 -18.93
N ASP A 213 -5.96 -4.38 -19.50
CA ASP A 213 -6.12 -5.03 -20.81
C ASP A 213 -6.69 -6.45 -20.70
N SER A 214 -6.89 -6.95 -19.48
CA SER A 214 -7.41 -8.28 -19.19
C SER A 214 -8.94 -8.24 -18.99
N PRO A 215 -9.68 -9.26 -19.46
CA PRO A 215 -11.10 -9.41 -19.14
C PRO A 215 -11.39 -9.44 -17.63
N ASP A 216 -10.41 -9.84 -16.82
CA ASP A 216 -10.53 -9.88 -15.36
C ASP A 216 -10.87 -8.50 -14.77
N CYS A 217 -10.43 -7.41 -15.39
CA CYS A 217 -10.70 -6.07 -14.87
C CYS A 217 -12.19 -5.79 -14.78
N GLY A 218 -12.94 -6.08 -15.84
CA GLY A 218 -14.39 -5.90 -15.90
C GLY A 218 -15.17 -6.84 -14.97
N THR A 219 -14.60 -7.96 -14.54
CA THR A 219 -15.26 -8.91 -13.63
C THR A 219 -14.87 -8.72 -12.17
N ASN A 220 -13.65 -8.25 -11.91
CA ASN A 220 -13.05 -8.25 -10.58
C ASN A 220 -12.94 -6.86 -9.97
N VAL A 221 -12.87 -5.79 -10.78
CA VAL A 221 -12.82 -4.41 -10.28
C VAL A 221 -14.19 -3.77 -10.50
N VAL A 222 -14.96 -3.70 -9.42
CA VAL A 222 -16.40 -3.39 -9.44
C VAL A 222 -16.78 -2.35 -8.39
N ASN A 223 -17.95 -1.75 -8.55
CA ASN A 223 -18.50 -0.83 -7.56
C ASN A 223 -18.69 -1.53 -6.20
N LEU A 224 -18.41 -0.84 -5.09
CA LEU A 224 -18.51 -1.37 -3.73
C LEU A 224 -19.88 -2.00 -3.38
N ASN A 225 -20.96 -1.56 -4.01
CA ASN A 225 -22.30 -2.14 -3.81
C ASN A 225 -22.38 -3.64 -4.16
N GLN A 226 -21.44 -4.18 -4.94
CA GLN A 226 -21.38 -5.61 -5.23
C GLN A 226 -20.86 -6.45 -4.07
N LEU A 227 -20.06 -5.87 -3.16
CA LEU A 227 -19.41 -6.59 -2.07
C LEU A 227 -20.42 -7.38 -1.21
N GLN A 228 -21.56 -6.76 -0.88
CA GLN A 228 -22.57 -7.42 -0.04
C GLN A 228 -23.15 -8.69 -0.70
N ASN A 229 -23.25 -8.75 -2.03
CA ASN A 229 -23.69 -9.94 -2.74
C ASN A 229 -22.61 -11.02 -2.74
N ASP A 230 -21.37 -10.64 -2.99
CA ASP A 230 -20.23 -11.57 -3.03
C ASP A 230 -19.92 -12.18 -1.64
N LEU A 231 -20.23 -11.47 -0.56
CA LEU A 231 -20.08 -11.94 0.83
C LEU A 231 -21.12 -12.99 1.26
N GLN A 232 -22.14 -13.29 0.46
CA GLN A 232 -23.22 -14.21 0.86
C GLN A 232 -22.76 -15.67 1.00
N LEU A 233 -21.79 -16.10 0.19
CA LEU A 233 -21.28 -17.46 0.16
C LEU A 233 -19.75 -17.47 0.14
N THR A 234 -19.14 -18.51 0.71
CA THR A 234 -17.69 -18.70 0.67
C THR A 234 -17.15 -18.80 -0.76
N VAL A 235 -17.92 -19.36 -1.69
CA VAL A 235 -17.53 -19.52 -3.11
C VAL A 235 -17.62 -18.22 -3.92
N THR A 236 -18.43 -17.26 -3.48
CA THR A 236 -18.58 -15.95 -4.16
C THR A 236 -17.66 -14.90 -3.58
N THR A 237 -17.18 -15.08 -2.35
CA THR A 237 -16.18 -14.21 -1.74
C THR A 237 -14.80 -14.52 -2.29
N ALA A 238 -14.08 -13.51 -2.77
CA ALA A 238 -12.74 -13.72 -3.30
C ALA A 238 -11.73 -14.02 -2.18
N ASN A 239 -10.61 -14.69 -2.50
CA ASN A 239 -9.54 -14.91 -1.52
C ASN A 239 -8.85 -13.60 -1.12
N PHE A 240 -8.74 -12.64 -2.03
CA PHE A 240 -8.25 -11.29 -1.74
C PHE A 240 -9.30 -10.25 -2.15
N ASN A 241 -9.68 -9.38 -1.21
CA ASN A 241 -10.69 -8.35 -1.41
C ASN A 241 -10.09 -7.01 -1.01
N PHE A 242 -9.90 -6.12 -1.97
CA PHE A 242 -9.40 -4.76 -1.72
C PHE A 242 -10.57 -3.78 -1.81
N ILE A 243 -10.78 -2.98 -0.78
CA ILE A 243 -11.97 -2.15 -0.58
C ILE A 243 -11.51 -0.70 -0.39
N THR A 244 -11.97 0.17 -1.27
CA THR A 244 -11.64 1.59 -1.29
C THR A 244 -12.93 2.40 -1.10
N PRO A 245 -13.09 3.13 0.03
CA PRO A 245 -14.16 4.12 0.18
C PRO A 245 -14.01 5.26 -0.84
N ASN A 246 -15.08 6.02 -1.05
CA ASN A 246 -15.02 7.21 -1.91
C ASN A 246 -14.34 8.37 -1.17
N LEU A 247 -14.09 9.47 -1.87
CA LEU A 247 -13.44 10.67 -1.31
C LEU A 247 -14.13 11.24 -0.05
N CYS A 248 -15.41 10.94 0.15
CA CYS A 248 -16.13 11.39 1.34
C CYS A 248 -15.96 10.46 2.54
N ASN A 249 -15.80 9.16 2.31
CA ASN A 249 -15.84 8.12 3.32
C ASN A 249 -14.46 7.56 3.67
N ASP A 250 -13.42 7.97 2.96
CA ASP A 250 -12.05 7.49 3.14
C ASP A 250 -11.34 8.08 4.36
N GLY A 251 -11.77 9.23 4.86
CA GLY A 251 -11.16 9.89 6.01
C GLY A 251 -10.48 11.22 5.71
N HIS A 252 -10.31 11.58 4.43
CA HIS A 252 -9.56 12.76 4.03
C HIS A 252 -10.44 13.99 3.74
N ASP A 253 -11.33 13.93 2.74
CA ASP A 253 -12.03 15.16 2.32
C ASP A 253 -13.07 15.57 3.37
N SER A 254 -13.02 16.83 3.81
CA SER A 254 -13.99 17.39 4.74
C SER A 254 -14.15 18.90 4.56
N PRO A 255 -15.39 19.42 4.39
CA PRO A 255 -16.63 18.67 4.14
C PRO A 255 -16.68 18.07 2.73
N CYS A 256 -17.52 17.06 2.53
CA CYS A 256 -17.71 16.43 1.21
C CYS A 256 -18.50 17.34 0.26
N VAL A 257 -18.29 17.18 -1.05
CA VAL A 257 -18.98 17.97 -2.10
C VAL A 257 -20.49 17.73 -2.15
N ASN A 258 -20.95 16.60 -1.60
CA ASN A 258 -22.37 16.24 -1.47
C ASN A 258 -23.01 16.77 -0.16
N GLY A 259 -22.27 17.54 0.65
CA GLY A 259 -22.73 18.13 1.90
C GLY A 259 -22.62 17.23 3.14
N GLN A 260 -22.10 16.01 3.01
CA GLN A 260 -21.78 15.15 4.15
C GLN A 260 -20.55 15.66 4.93
N PRO A 261 -20.38 15.25 6.20
CA PRO A 261 -19.32 15.77 7.07
C PRO A 261 -17.90 15.52 6.55
N GLY A 262 -17.66 14.35 5.95
CA GLY A 262 -16.33 13.95 5.51
C GLY A 262 -15.37 13.61 6.64
N GLY A 263 -14.10 13.48 6.30
CA GLY A 263 -13.02 13.19 7.24
C GLY A 263 -13.22 11.91 8.04
N LEU A 264 -12.50 11.78 9.15
CA LEU A 264 -12.66 10.65 10.08
C LEU A 264 -14.10 10.42 10.59
N THR A 265 -14.99 11.41 10.53
CA THR A 265 -16.40 11.23 10.91
C THR A 265 -17.13 10.33 9.91
N SER A 266 -16.97 10.59 8.61
CA SER A 266 -17.54 9.73 7.57
C SER A 266 -16.84 8.37 7.52
N ALA A 267 -15.52 8.31 7.68
CA ALA A 267 -14.79 7.04 7.76
C ALA A 267 -15.26 6.16 8.93
N ASN A 268 -15.59 6.76 10.08
CA ASN A 268 -16.20 6.02 11.18
C ASN A 268 -17.51 5.35 10.78
N ALA A 269 -18.42 6.12 10.17
CA ALA A 269 -19.72 5.62 9.75
C ALA A 269 -19.60 4.55 8.64
N PHE A 270 -18.65 4.73 7.71
CA PHE A 270 -18.32 3.73 6.70
C PHE A 270 -17.90 2.40 7.34
N LEU A 271 -16.97 2.44 8.29
CA LEU A 271 -16.51 1.24 8.99
C LEU A 271 -17.60 0.61 9.85
N GLU A 272 -18.42 1.40 10.55
CA GLU A 272 -19.56 0.90 11.33
C GLU A 272 -20.58 0.13 10.47
N LYS A 273 -20.70 0.48 9.19
CA LYS A 273 -21.51 -0.26 8.22
C LYS A 273 -20.80 -1.51 7.72
N TRP A 274 -19.60 -1.37 7.15
CA TRP A 274 -18.99 -2.42 6.35
C TRP A 274 -18.27 -3.49 7.16
N VAL A 275 -17.63 -3.13 8.28
CA VAL A 275 -16.89 -4.11 9.08
C VAL A 275 -17.81 -5.19 9.66
N PRO A 276 -19.00 -4.89 10.21
CA PRO A 276 -19.95 -5.93 10.62
C PRO A 276 -20.42 -6.82 9.47
N ILE A 277 -20.65 -6.26 8.28
CA ILE A 277 -21.08 -7.03 7.10
C ILE A 277 -19.97 -8.02 6.67
N ILE A 278 -18.73 -7.55 6.59
CA ILE A 278 -17.56 -8.38 6.23
C ILE A 278 -17.34 -9.46 7.29
N THR A 279 -17.26 -9.06 8.56
CA THR A 279 -16.92 -9.98 9.65
C THR A 279 -18.00 -11.01 9.93
N ALA A 280 -19.27 -10.74 9.59
CA ALA A 280 -20.35 -11.73 9.66
C ALA A 280 -20.41 -12.70 8.46
N SER A 281 -19.65 -12.45 7.40
CA SER A 281 -19.69 -13.29 6.18
C SER A 281 -19.16 -14.71 6.43
N PRO A 282 -19.66 -15.73 5.72
CA PRO A 282 -19.21 -17.11 5.87
C PRO A 282 -17.70 -17.28 5.64
N ALA A 283 -17.15 -16.62 4.60
CA ALA A 283 -15.74 -16.67 4.27
C ALA A 283 -14.86 -16.08 5.39
N PHE A 284 -15.25 -14.93 5.94
CA PHE A 284 -14.50 -14.33 7.03
C PHE A 284 -14.52 -15.19 8.29
N GLN A 285 -15.68 -15.72 8.67
CA GLN A 285 -15.81 -16.61 9.83
C GLN A 285 -15.02 -17.91 9.67
N GLN A 286 -14.90 -18.39 8.43
CA GLN A 286 -14.14 -19.59 8.13
C GLN A 286 -12.64 -19.38 8.37
N ASP A 287 -12.03 -18.36 7.77
CA ASP A 287 -10.57 -18.17 7.74
C ASP A 287 -10.15 -16.75 7.28
N GLY A 288 -10.90 -15.75 7.74
CA GLY A 288 -10.73 -14.34 7.39
C GLY A 288 -9.64 -13.58 8.14
N LEU A 289 -9.00 -12.65 7.44
CA LEU A 289 -8.20 -11.54 7.98
C LEU A 289 -8.73 -10.24 7.38
N LEU A 290 -9.08 -9.26 8.21
CA LEU A 290 -9.40 -7.90 7.80
C LEU A 290 -8.28 -6.98 8.26
N ILE A 291 -7.72 -6.22 7.32
CA ILE A 291 -6.71 -5.20 7.54
C ILE A 291 -7.37 -3.85 7.24
N ILE A 292 -7.31 -2.92 8.19
CA ILE A 292 -7.76 -1.53 8.03
C ILE A 292 -6.53 -0.66 8.23
N ASN A 293 -6.07 -0.02 7.16
CA ASN A 293 -4.91 0.87 7.17
C ASN A 293 -5.27 2.23 6.58
N PHE A 294 -4.29 3.13 6.57
CA PHE A 294 -4.32 4.35 5.78
C PHE A 294 -3.14 4.32 4.81
N ASP A 295 -3.27 4.98 3.67
CA ASP A 295 -2.21 5.18 2.68
C ASP A 295 -1.03 6.01 3.22
N GLU A 296 -1.30 7.20 3.78
CA GLU A 296 -0.32 8.05 4.41
C GLU A 296 -0.91 8.92 5.51
N SER A 297 -0.03 9.65 6.20
CA SER A 297 -0.36 10.61 7.23
C SER A 297 -0.73 11.97 6.63
N SER A 298 -1.68 12.68 7.24
CA SER A 298 -2.01 14.09 6.91
C SER A 298 -0.93 15.13 7.23
N TYR A 299 0.22 14.73 7.82
CA TYR A 299 1.14 15.69 8.39
C TYR A 299 2.00 16.42 7.35
N ALA A 300 1.59 17.64 7.02
CA ALA A 300 2.47 18.66 6.45
C ALA A 300 2.59 19.86 7.40
N SER A 301 3.82 20.25 7.72
CA SER A 301 4.04 21.56 8.36
C SER A 301 3.85 22.66 7.33
N GLN A 302 3.19 23.77 7.72
CA GLN A 302 2.84 24.84 6.80
C GLN A 302 3.64 26.09 7.09
N THR A 303 4.29 26.67 6.08
CA THR A 303 5.01 27.94 6.19
C THR A 303 4.51 28.93 5.15
N LEU A 304 4.03 30.09 5.60
CA LEU A 304 3.63 31.19 4.72
C LEU A 304 4.77 32.22 4.62
N ASN A 305 5.28 32.40 3.41
CA ASN A 305 6.22 33.47 3.07
C ASN A 305 5.47 34.61 2.35
N THR A 306 5.28 35.74 3.05
CA THR A 306 4.61 36.94 2.50
C THR A 306 5.57 37.90 1.79
N SER A 307 6.87 37.60 1.77
CA SER A 307 7.86 38.42 1.04
C SER A 307 7.90 38.14 -0.46
N THR A 308 7.38 36.99 -0.89
CA THR A 308 7.22 36.62 -2.30
C THR A 308 5.96 37.28 -2.90
N LYS A 309 5.91 37.40 -4.23
CA LYS A 309 4.75 37.93 -4.97
C LYS A 309 4.42 37.01 -6.16
N PRO A 310 3.31 36.24 -6.12
CA PRO A 310 2.38 36.07 -4.99
C PRO A 310 3.07 35.51 -3.73
N ALA A 311 2.45 35.70 -2.56
CA ALA A 311 2.90 35.07 -1.32
C ALA A 311 2.91 33.54 -1.49
N THR A 312 3.83 32.84 -0.83
CA THR A 312 4.02 31.39 -1.02
C THR A 312 3.64 30.64 0.25
N LEU A 313 2.73 29.68 0.13
CA LEU A 313 2.44 28.70 1.17
C LEU A 313 3.16 27.39 0.82
N THR A 314 4.10 27.00 1.68
CA THR A 314 4.84 25.74 1.55
C THR A 314 4.27 24.70 2.52
N LEU A 315 3.79 23.59 1.98
CA LEU A 315 3.40 22.38 2.72
C LEU A 315 4.62 21.46 2.74
N THR A 316 5.21 21.25 3.91
CA THR A 316 6.44 20.47 4.08
C THR A 316 6.13 19.14 4.77
N TYR A 317 6.29 18.07 4.02
CA TYR A 317 6.13 16.69 4.46
C TYR A 317 7.48 16.16 4.95
N ALA A 318 7.46 15.50 6.11
CA ALA A 318 8.68 15.05 6.77
C ALA A 318 9.22 13.77 6.11
N GLY A 319 8.35 12.81 5.82
CA GLY A 319 8.74 11.53 5.23
C GLY A 319 9.32 10.59 6.26
N GLY A 320 8.55 10.37 7.33
CA GLY A 320 8.81 9.31 8.30
C GLY A 320 8.67 7.96 7.63
N THR A 321 9.73 7.15 7.73
CA THR A 321 9.81 5.80 7.16
C THR A 321 10.06 4.79 8.25
N CYS A 322 9.83 3.53 7.95
CA CYS A 322 10.24 2.42 8.78
C CYS A 322 10.91 1.33 7.93
N CYS A 323 11.20 0.19 8.56
CA CYS A 323 11.24 -1.07 7.82
C CYS A 323 12.33 -1.18 6.74
N SER A 324 13.39 -0.37 6.86
CA SER A 324 14.46 -0.21 5.87
C SER A 324 13.96 0.17 4.47
N GLU A 325 12.86 0.91 4.41
CA GLU A 325 12.29 1.43 3.17
C GLU A 325 13.33 2.20 2.34
N GLN A 326 13.25 2.03 1.02
CA GLN A 326 14.12 2.66 0.04
C GLN A 326 13.29 3.59 -0.86
N PRO A 327 13.86 4.70 -1.36
CA PRO A 327 13.13 5.68 -2.18
C PRO A 327 12.73 5.19 -3.59
N GLY A 328 13.20 4.01 -4.01
CA GLY A 328 13.02 3.54 -5.38
C GLY A 328 14.05 4.12 -6.37
N PRO A 329 14.07 3.61 -7.62
CA PRO A 329 15.06 4.02 -8.62
C PRO A 329 14.66 5.28 -9.41
N ASN A 330 13.40 5.72 -9.34
CA ASN A 330 12.83 6.70 -10.27
C ASN A 330 12.76 8.12 -9.72
N LEU A 331 12.80 8.29 -8.40
CA LEU A 331 12.75 9.61 -7.77
C LEU A 331 14.13 10.26 -7.73
N ALA A 332 14.15 11.60 -7.77
CA ALA A 332 15.35 12.38 -7.52
C ALA A 332 15.76 12.30 -6.04
N ALA A 333 16.98 12.71 -5.72
CA ALA A 333 17.41 12.82 -4.32
C ALA A 333 16.55 13.84 -3.56
N PHE A 334 16.21 13.51 -2.31
CA PHE A 334 15.53 14.40 -1.39
C PHE A 334 16.52 15.38 -0.72
N PRO A 335 16.07 16.59 -0.30
CA PRO A 335 14.69 17.09 -0.35
C PRO A 335 14.25 17.51 -1.76
N GLN A 336 12.96 17.36 -2.04
CA GLN A 336 12.33 17.74 -3.30
C GLN A 336 11.29 18.84 -3.07
N SER A 337 11.04 19.67 -4.09
CA SER A 337 9.98 20.67 -4.02
C SER A 337 9.36 20.96 -5.38
N GLN A 338 8.04 21.09 -5.40
CA GLN A 338 7.25 21.31 -6.61
C GLN A 338 6.18 22.38 -6.37
N ALA A 339 5.99 23.24 -7.36
CA ALA A 339 4.95 24.27 -7.36
C ALA A 339 3.66 23.72 -8.00
N TYR A 340 2.52 24.00 -7.37
CA TYR A 340 1.19 23.50 -7.77
C TYR A 340 0.29 24.62 -8.33
N GLY A 341 0.89 25.74 -8.71
CA GLY A 341 0.16 26.93 -9.14
C GLY A 341 -0.24 27.83 -7.98
N SER A 342 -1.37 28.52 -8.11
CA SER A 342 -1.81 29.49 -7.12
C SER A 342 -3.32 29.49 -6.92
N VAL A 343 -3.75 29.68 -5.68
CA VAL A 343 -5.17 29.79 -5.29
C VAL A 343 -5.44 31.14 -4.61
N PRO A 344 -6.68 31.65 -4.65
CA PRO A 344 -7.03 32.83 -3.86
C PRO A 344 -6.82 32.59 -2.36
N ALA A 345 -6.24 33.54 -1.64
CA ALA A 345 -6.06 33.45 -0.19
C ALA A 345 -7.38 33.21 0.56
N SER A 346 -8.50 33.71 0.01
CA SER A 346 -9.85 33.48 0.55
C SER A 346 -10.31 32.03 0.52
N ALA A 347 -9.67 31.17 -0.29
CA ALA A 347 -9.96 29.74 -0.35
C ALA A 347 -9.17 28.94 0.72
N ILE A 348 -8.21 29.57 1.41
CA ILE A 348 -7.40 28.91 2.44
C ILE A 348 -7.87 29.39 3.82
N PRO A 349 -8.44 28.50 4.66
CA PRO A 349 -8.86 28.85 6.00
C PRO A 349 -7.74 29.51 6.82
N GLY A 350 -8.05 30.65 7.44
CA GLY A 350 -7.10 31.38 8.30
C GLY A 350 -6.18 32.38 7.59
N LEU A 351 -6.18 32.45 6.25
CA LEU A 351 -5.39 33.45 5.53
C LEU A 351 -6.17 34.76 5.26
N PRO A 352 -5.54 35.94 5.42
CA PRO A 352 -6.17 37.21 5.04
C PRO A 352 -6.38 37.31 3.52
N ALA A 353 -7.62 37.62 3.10
CA ALA A 353 -7.95 37.81 1.68
C ALA A 353 -7.11 38.91 0.98
N ALA A 354 -6.59 39.87 1.75
CA ALA A 354 -5.71 40.94 1.25
C ALA A 354 -4.39 40.43 0.66
N LEU A 355 -4.01 39.17 0.92
CA LEU A 355 -2.81 38.56 0.33
C LEU A 355 -2.98 38.24 -1.17
N GLY A 356 -4.20 38.34 -1.72
CA GLY A 356 -4.46 38.05 -3.13
C GLY A 356 -4.31 36.56 -3.43
N ASN A 357 -3.63 36.21 -4.52
CA ASN A 357 -3.32 34.81 -4.82
C ASN A 357 -2.11 34.34 -4.01
N ILE A 358 -2.15 33.07 -3.59
CA ILE A 358 -1.10 32.37 -2.87
C ILE A 358 -0.54 31.28 -3.77
N ALA A 359 0.77 31.31 -4.03
CA ALA A 359 1.45 30.20 -4.68
C ALA A 359 1.57 29.01 -3.72
N LEU A 360 1.18 27.82 -4.19
CA LEU A 360 1.28 26.58 -3.42
C LEU A 360 2.55 25.84 -3.80
N VAL A 361 3.30 25.43 -2.79
CA VAL A 361 4.51 24.62 -2.94
C VAL A 361 4.41 23.41 -2.04
N MET A 362 4.57 22.22 -2.61
CA MET A 362 4.82 21.00 -1.85
C MET A 362 6.33 20.85 -1.69
N ALA A 363 6.77 20.56 -0.48
CA ALA A 363 8.15 20.23 -0.17
C ALA A 363 8.18 18.87 0.54
N LYS A 364 8.98 17.95 0.01
CA LYS A 364 9.15 16.61 0.57
C LYS A 364 10.57 16.52 1.12
N SER A 365 10.70 16.38 2.44
CA SER A 365 12.02 16.39 3.10
C SER A 365 12.74 15.05 2.94
N ASN A 366 11.97 13.97 2.83
CA ASN A 366 12.42 12.60 2.63
C ASN A 366 11.34 11.82 1.87
N TYR A 367 11.56 10.55 1.54
CA TYR A 367 10.51 9.62 1.09
C TYR A 367 9.70 9.05 2.28
N GLY A 368 8.69 8.22 2.03
CA GLY A 368 7.81 7.63 3.05
C GLY A 368 6.54 8.43 3.30
N GLY A 369 5.58 7.82 4.01
CA GLY A 369 4.24 8.39 4.25
C GLY A 369 3.91 8.69 5.70
N ASP A 370 4.92 8.71 6.58
CA ASP A 370 4.76 8.99 8.01
C ASP A 370 3.82 7.97 8.73
N GLN A 371 3.65 8.12 10.04
CA GLN A 371 2.96 7.14 10.89
C GLN A 371 1.43 7.31 10.84
N THR A 372 0.72 6.26 10.42
CA THR A 372 -0.74 6.22 10.29
C THR A 372 -1.41 5.32 11.34
N GLY A 373 -0.78 4.17 11.62
CA GLY A 373 -1.40 3.08 12.37
C GLY A 373 -2.30 2.20 11.52
N ALA A 374 -2.61 1.00 12.03
CA ALA A 374 -3.53 0.08 11.39
C ALA A 374 -4.27 -0.77 12.44
N VAL A 375 -5.43 -1.31 12.07
CA VAL A 375 -6.16 -2.29 12.86
C VAL A 375 -6.33 -3.57 12.04
N MET A 376 -6.13 -4.72 12.69
CA MET A 376 -6.32 -6.02 12.06
C MET A 376 -7.30 -6.86 12.88
N ILE A 377 -8.31 -7.44 12.22
CA ILE A 377 -9.31 -8.31 12.84
C ILE A 377 -9.21 -9.70 12.22
N SER A 378 -9.12 -10.72 13.07
CA SER A 378 -9.18 -12.12 12.66
C SER A 378 -9.40 -13.02 13.88
N LYS A 379 -9.96 -14.21 13.67
CA LYS A 379 -10.01 -15.25 14.72
C LYS A 379 -8.61 -15.73 15.16
N PHE A 380 -7.60 -15.49 14.31
CA PHE A 380 -6.20 -15.83 14.55
C PHE A 380 -5.45 -14.76 15.34
N ILE A 381 -6.14 -13.70 15.77
CA ILE A 381 -5.62 -12.59 16.57
C ILE A 381 -6.38 -12.57 17.90
N LYS A 382 -5.66 -12.51 19.02
CA LYS A 382 -6.28 -12.32 20.33
C LYS A 382 -6.83 -10.88 20.42
N PRO A 383 -8.10 -10.66 20.80
CA PRO A 383 -8.66 -9.32 20.98
C PRO A 383 -7.84 -8.46 21.96
N GLY A 384 -7.62 -7.19 21.60
CA GLY A 384 -6.82 -6.24 22.37
C GLY A 384 -5.31 -6.42 22.22
N THR A 385 -4.87 -7.11 21.17
CA THR A 385 -3.45 -7.19 20.82
C THR A 385 -2.94 -5.80 20.43
N VAL A 386 -1.71 -5.47 20.85
CA VAL A 386 -1.04 -4.23 20.45
C VAL A 386 0.35 -4.60 19.95
N SER A 387 0.64 -4.23 18.70
CA SER A 387 1.98 -4.38 18.13
C SER A 387 2.66 -3.02 18.00
N THR A 388 3.92 -3.00 18.43
CA THR A 388 4.87 -1.90 18.21
C THR A 388 5.93 -2.26 17.17
N VAL A 389 5.81 -3.43 16.52
CA VAL A 389 6.67 -3.79 15.41
C VAL A 389 6.38 -2.82 14.26
N PRO A 390 7.42 -2.19 13.66
CA PRO A 390 7.21 -1.30 12.54
C PRO A 390 6.80 -2.09 11.29
N TYR A 391 5.74 -1.62 10.62
CA TYR A 391 5.27 -2.15 9.35
C TYR A 391 4.93 -1.00 8.39
N ASN A 392 5.00 -1.25 7.09
CA ASN A 392 4.49 -0.36 6.05
C ASN A 392 3.71 -1.15 4.99
N HIS A 393 3.37 -0.53 3.86
CA HIS A 393 2.65 -1.20 2.77
C HIS A 393 3.39 -2.39 2.17
N TYR A 394 4.72 -2.31 2.06
CA TYR A 394 5.52 -3.45 1.62
C TYR A 394 5.43 -4.61 2.62
N SER A 395 5.43 -4.33 3.93
CA SER A 395 5.19 -5.35 4.97
C SER A 395 3.83 -6.02 4.82
N MET A 396 2.79 -5.25 4.49
CA MET A 396 1.45 -5.78 4.26
C MET A 396 1.43 -6.72 3.05
N LEU A 397 1.96 -6.28 1.91
CA LEU A 397 2.04 -7.09 0.70
C LEU A 397 2.82 -8.39 0.98
N LYS A 398 3.99 -8.29 1.60
CA LYS A 398 4.80 -9.43 2.02
C LYS A 398 4.00 -10.44 2.84
N SER A 399 3.21 -9.95 3.79
CA SER A 399 2.41 -10.80 4.68
C SER A 399 1.31 -11.54 3.93
N ILE A 400 0.69 -10.88 2.95
CA ILE A 400 -0.36 -11.48 2.11
C ILE A 400 0.26 -12.53 1.19
N GLU A 401 1.42 -12.24 0.60
CA GLU A 401 2.18 -13.20 -0.19
C GLU A 401 2.58 -14.42 0.66
N ASP A 402 3.05 -14.22 1.89
CA ASP A 402 3.39 -15.30 2.84
C ASP A 402 2.16 -16.17 3.19
N ILE A 403 0.99 -15.55 3.42
CA ILE A 403 -0.28 -16.25 3.68
C ILE A 403 -0.67 -17.17 2.52
N PHE A 404 -0.52 -16.69 1.27
CA PHE A 404 -0.90 -17.45 0.08
C PHE A 404 0.23 -18.33 -0.48
N GLY A 405 1.42 -18.30 0.13
CA GLY A 405 2.60 -19.06 -0.31
C GLY A 405 3.17 -18.57 -1.65
N LEU A 406 3.10 -17.26 -1.90
CA LEU A 406 3.57 -16.61 -3.12
C LEU A 406 5.01 -16.11 -2.96
N SER A 407 5.67 -15.83 -4.08
CA SER A 407 6.95 -15.10 -4.08
C SER A 407 6.74 -13.63 -3.73
N HIS A 408 7.75 -12.96 -3.20
CA HIS A 408 7.63 -11.54 -2.86
C HIS A 408 7.89 -10.61 -4.05
N LEU A 409 6.95 -9.70 -4.33
CA LEU A 409 7.06 -8.68 -5.39
C LEU A 409 7.82 -7.44 -4.91
N GLY A 410 8.70 -6.93 -5.77
CA GLY A 410 9.37 -5.64 -5.54
C GLY A 410 9.98 -5.54 -4.14
N TYR A 411 9.69 -4.42 -3.46
CA TYR A 411 10.19 -4.17 -2.11
C TYR A 411 9.50 -5.00 -1.02
N ALA A 412 8.44 -5.76 -1.30
CA ALA A 412 7.98 -6.80 -0.37
C ALA A 412 9.05 -7.91 -0.18
N GLY A 413 9.94 -8.08 -1.16
CA GLY A 413 11.06 -9.02 -1.12
C GLY A 413 12.35 -8.45 -0.54
N GLN A 414 12.38 -7.19 -0.10
CA GLN A 414 13.62 -6.56 0.36
C GLN A 414 14.15 -7.20 1.65
N THR A 415 15.49 -7.21 1.79
CA THR A 415 16.13 -7.80 2.97
C THR A 415 15.80 -6.98 4.22
N GLY A 416 15.40 -7.66 5.30
CA GLY A 416 15.12 -7.05 6.59
C GLY A 416 13.70 -6.48 6.74
N LEU A 417 12.87 -6.55 5.69
CA LEU A 417 11.45 -6.21 5.81
C LEU A 417 10.70 -7.30 6.58
N ALA A 418 10.05 -6.89 7.67
CA ALA A 418 9.20 -7.76 8.46
C ALA A 418 7.81 -7.88 7.80
N GLY A 419 7.30 -9.10 7.66
CA GLY A 419 5.86 -9.35 7.49
C GLY A 419 5.20 -9.53 8.87
N PHE A 420 3.88 -9.46 8.91
CA PHE A 420 3.07 -9.68 10.11
C PHE A 420 3.40 -11.05 10.70
N GLY A 421 3.78 -11.08 11.97
CA GLY A 421 4.25 -12.27 12.64
C GLY A 421 3.44 -12.63 13.88
N ASN A 422 4.13 -13.24 14.86
CA ASN A 422 3.54 -13.68 16.12
C ASN A 422 3.10 -12.51 17.02
N ASP A 423 3.53 -11.29 16.72
CA ASP A 423 3.06 -10.05 17.36
C ASP A 423 1.65 -9.66 16.92
N ILE A 424 1.23 -10.08 15.72
CA ILE A 424 -0.12 -9.89 15.19
C ILE A 424 -0.94 -11.14 15.43
N PHE A 425 -0.50 -12.28 14.90
CA PHE A 425 -1.23 -13.54 14.91
C PHE A 425 -1.05 -14.32 16.21
N THR A 426 -1.50 -13.71 17.31
CA THR A 426 -1.32 -14.19 18.68
C THR A 426 -2.23 -15.36 19.06
N ASN A 427 -3.05 -15.85 18.14
CA ASN A 427 -4.00 -16.95 18.34
C ASN A 427 -3.99 -17.97 17.17
N LEU A 428 -2.82 -18.16 16.52
CA LEU A 428 -2.58 -19.18 15.50
C LEU A 428 -2.23 -20.56 16.07
#